data_AF-W1YTR1-F1
#
_entry.id   AF-W1YTR1-F1
#
_cell.length_a   1.000
_cell.length_b   1.000
_cell.length_c   1.000
_cell.angle_alpha   90.00
_cell.angle_beta   90.00
_cell.angle_gamma   90.00
#
_symmetry.space_group_name_H-M   'P 1'
#
loop_
_entity.id
_entity.type
_entity.pdbx_description
1 polymer ?
#
loop_
_entity_poly.entity_id
_entity_poly.type
_entity_poly.pdbx_seq_one_letter_code
_entity_poly.pdbx_strand_id
1 'polypeptide(L)'
;CAEYDEWGNLLNEENPHQLQQLIRLPGQQYDEESGLYYNRHRYYDPLQGRYITQDPIGLEGGWNQYVYASIHPTYSIDPLGLIDKPAPVFNR
;
A
#
# COMPACT_ATOMS: atom_id res chain seq x y z
N CYS A 1 -3.60 -18.76 3.99
CA CYS A 1 -3.22 -17.69 3.03
C CYS A 1 -3.97 -16.42 3.41
N ALA A 2 -3.54 -15.24 2.93
CA ALA A 2 -4.26 -13.99 3.16
C ALA A 2 -4.87 -13.47 1.85
N GLU A 3 -6.09 -12.98 1.91
CA GLU A 3 -6.83 -12.35 0.82
C GLU A 3 -7.00 -10.87 1.14
N TYR A 4 -6.74 -10.04 0.14
CA TYR A 4 -6.82 -8.59 0.26
C TYR A 4 -7.71 -8.03 -0.85
N ASP A 5 -8.37 -6.90 -0.58
CA ASP A 5 -8.99 -6.11 -1.63
C ASP A 5 -7.93 -5.34 -2.45
N GLU A 6 -8.39 -4.61 -3.46
CA GLU A 6 -7.53 -3.82 -4.34
C GLU A 6 -6.75 -2.71 -3.61
N TRP A 7 -7.23 -2.25 -2.45
CA TRP A 7 -6.61 -1.20 -1.64
C TRP A 7 -5.75 -1.76 -0.49
N GLY A 8 -5.66 -3.09 -0.37
CA GLY A 8 -4.85 -3.76 0.64
C GLY A 8 -5.56 -3.96 1.98
N ASN A 9 -6.88 -3.79 2.07
CA ASN A 9 -7.62 -4.20 3.25
C ASN A 9 -7.66 -5.73 3.32
N LEU A 10 -7.38 -6.29 4.51
CA LEU A 10 -7.42 -7.72 4.75
C LEU A 10 -8.88 -8.22 4.76
N LEU A 11 -9.23 -9.08 3.81
CA LEU A 11 -10.56 -9.68 3.71
C LEU A 11 -10.63 -11.01 4.47
N ASN A 12 -9.57 -11.81 4.37
CA ASN A 12 -9.46 -13.10 5.02
C ASN A 12 -8.00 -13.44 5.31
N GLU A 13 -7.72 -14.12 6.42
CA GLU A 13 -6.40 -14.67 6.72
C GLU A 13 -6.52 -16.04 7.39
N GLU A 14 -6.02 -17.08 6.73
CA GLU A 14 -5.76 -18.35 7.41
C GLU A 14 -4.39 -18.32 8.08
N ASN A 15 -4.42 -18.31 9.41
CA ASN A 15 -3.23 -18.24 10.26
C ASN A 15 -3.31 -19.23 11.44
N PRO A 16 -3.29 -20.56 11.19
CA PRO A 16 -3.50 -21.58 12.22
C PRO A 16 -2.43 -21.58 13.33
N HIS A 17 -1.27 -20.99 13.07
CA HIS A 17 -0.16 -20.90 14.02
C HIS A 17 -0.05 -19.51 14.68
N GLN A 18 -0.99 -18.60 14.40
CA GLN A 18 -1.02 -17.24 14.95
C GLN A 18 0.30 -16.48 14.75
N LEU A 19 0.95 -16.69 13.61
CA LEU A 19 2.21 -16.01 13.28
C LEU A 19 1.93 -14.59 12.86
N GLN A 20 2.71 -13.63 13.39
CA GLN A 20 2.57 -12.24 12.99
C GLN A 20 3.05 -12.06 11.55
N GLN A 21 2.13 -11.66 10.66
CA GLN A 21 2.45 -11.26 9.29
C GLN A 21 2.32 -9.74 9.19
N LEU A 22 3.45 -9.05 9.06
CA LEU A 22 3.48 -7.59 8.95
C LEU A 22 3.52 -7.11 7.50
N ILE A 23 3.89 -7.96 6.54
CA ILE A 23 3.97 -7.54 5.14
C ILE A 23 2.57 -7.39 4.55
N ARG A 24 2.36 -6.33 3.75
CA ARG A 24 1.10 -6.02 3.05
C ARG A 24 1.34 -5.97 1.54
N LEU A 25 0.83 -4.95 0.83
CA LEU A 25 1.13 -4.74 -0.58
C LEU A 25 2.63 -4.41 -0.79
N PRO A 26 3.16 -4.43 -2.03
CA PRO A 26 4.57 -4.20 -2.29
C PRO A 26 5.12 -2.94 -1.62
N GLY A 27 6.13 -3.12 -0.76
CA GLY A 27 6.79 -2.03 -0.03
C GLY A 27 6.09 -1.61 1.26
N GLN A 28 4.99 -2.26 1.67
CA GLN A 28 4.21 -1.89 2.84
C GLN A 28 4.39 -2.85 4.01
N GLN A 29 4.46 -2.29 5.21
CA GLN A 29 4.46 -2.99 6.49
C GLN A 29 3.33 -2.47 7.36
N TYR A 30 2.58 -3.37 7.98
CA TYR A 30 1.52 -3.01 8.91
C TYR A 30 2.10 -2.51 10.22
N ASP A 31 1.60 -1.36 10.65
CA ASP A 31 1.83 -0.82 11.97
C ASP A 31 0.56 -1.02 12.81
N GLU A 32 0.68 -1.90 13.81
CA GLU A 32 -0.44 -2.30 14.67
C GLU A 32 -0.94 -1.17 15.57
N GLU A 33 -0.07 -0.25 15.98
CA GLU A 33 -0.43 0.86 16.88
C GLU A 33 -1.37 1.85 16.18
N SER A 34 -1.10 2.14 14.91
CA SER A 34 -1.87 3.11 14.12
C SER A 34 -2.95 2.47 13.26
N GLY A 35 -2.83 1.17 12.94
CA GLY A 35 -3.65 0.51 11.94
C GLY A 35 -3.29 0.87 10.49
N LEU A 36 -2.23 1.67 10.29
CA LEU A 36 -1.79 2.15 8.99
C LEU A 36 -0.69 1.27 8.41
N TYR A 37 -0.42 1.46 7.12
CA TYR A 37 0.66 0.76 6.43
C TYR A 37 1.83 1.71 6.21
N TYR A 38 2.95 1.41 6.86
CA TYR A 38 4.20 2.12 6.65
C TYR A 38 4.79 1.72 5.29
N ASN A 39 4.94 2.70 4.40
CA ASN A 39 5.47 2.55 3.06
C ASN A 39 6.71 3.43 2.89
N ARG A 40 7.76 3.11 3.67
CA ARG A 40 9.08 3.77 3.69
C ARG A 40 9.03 5.27 3.96
N HIS A 41 8.62 6.08 2.98
CA HIS A 41 8.58 7.54 3.12
C HIS A 41 7.21 8.06 3.59
N ARG A 42 6.16 7.23 3.52
CA ARG A 42 4.79 7.66 3.80
C ARG A 42 4.00 6.62 4.60
N TYR A 43 2.96 7.09 5.28
CA TYR A 43 1.92 6.23 5.88
C TYR A 43 0.69 6.18 4.97
N TYR A 44 0.25 4.97 4.66
CA TYR A 44 -0.89 4.66 3.81
C TYR A 44 -2.07 4.15 4.63
N ASP A 45 -3.26 4.66 4.32
CA ASP A 45 -4.53 4.22 4.88
C ASP A 45 -5.29 3.40 3.83
N PRO A 46 -5.41 2.07 4.00
CA PRO A 46 -6.11 1.21 3.05
C PRO A 46 -7.63 1.41 3.06
N LEU A 47 -8.22 1.95 4.14
CA LEU A 47 -9.66 2.23 4.21
C LEU A 47 -10.02 3.46 3.35
N GLN A 48 -9.11 4.43 3.25
CA GLN A 48 -9.28 5.61 2.41
C GLN A 48 -8.64 5.48 1.02
N GLY A 49 -7.82 4.45 0.79
CA GLY A 49 -7.11 4.23 -0.47
C GLY A 49 -6.06 5.31 -0.78
N ARG A 50 -5.43 5.90 0.24
CA ARG A 50 -4.51 7.04 0.06
C ARG A 50 -3.43 7.14 1.14
N TYR A 51 -2.40 7.92 0.85
CA TYR A 51 -1.47 8.37 1.89
C TYR A 51 -2.11 9.40 2.80
N ILE A 52 -1.71 9.38 4.07
CA ILE A 52 -2.13 10.36 5.08
C ILE A 52 -1.07 11.46 5.31
N THR A 53 0.13 11.26 4.78
CA THR A 53 1.23 12.23 4.76
C THR A 53 1.45 12.73 3.34
N GLN A 54 1.78 14.02 3.21
CA GLN A 54 2.12 14.63 1.94
C GLN A 54 3.37 13.98 1.32
N ASP A 55 3.39 13.86 -0.02
CA ASP A 55 4.56 13.40 -0.77
C ASP A 55 5.80 14.26 -0.52
N PRO A 56 6.91 13.69 0.00
CA PRO A 56 8.12 14.45 0.29
C PRO A 56 8.87 14.94 -0.96
N ILE A 57 8.64 14.36 -2.14
CA ILE A 57 9.20 14.89 -3.40
C ILE A 57 8.29 15.93 -4.06
N GLY A 58 7.17 16.28 -3.42
CA GLY A 58 6.28 17.35 -3.85
C GLY A 58 5.65 17.07 -5.21
N LEU A 59 5.70 18.06 -6.11
CA LEU A 59 5.04 17.98 -7.43
C LEU A 59 5.72 17.00 -8.40
N GLU A 60 6.92 16.52 -8.09
CA GLU A 60 7.59 15.49 -8.89
C GLU A 60 6.87 14.13 -8.79
N GLY A 61 6.22 13.86 -7.65
CA GLY A 61 5.34 12.69 -7.46
C GLY A 61 3.93 12.88 -8.07
N GLY A 62 3.64 14.06 -8.61
CA GLY A 62 2.36 14.39 -9.24
C GLY A 62 1.57 15.48 -8.52
N TRP A 63 0.42 15.83 -9.10
CA TRP A 63 -0.44 16.93 -8.61
C TRP A 63 -1.15 16.60 -7.30
N ASN A 64 -1.51 15.33 -7.09
CA ASN A 64 -2.15 14.87 -5.87
C ASN A 64 -1.10 14.24 -4.94
N GLN A 65 -0.66 15.00 -3.94
CA GLN A 65 0.41 14.61 -3.03
C GLN A 65 0.02 13.50 -2.04
N TYR A 66 -1.20 12.98 -2.12
CA TYR A 66 -1.70 11.92 -1.25
C TYR A 66 -2.11 10.66 -2.02
N VAL A 67 -1.98 10.66 -3.35
CA VAL A 67 -2.42 9.53 -4.17
C VAL A 67 -1.53 8.31 -3.95
N TYR A 68 -2.15 7.14 -3.87
CA TYR A 68 -1.48 5.85 -3.99
C TYR A 68 -1.76 5.24 -5.36
N ALA A 69 -0.73 4.73 -6.03
CA ALA A 69 -0.85 3.92 -7.25
C ALA A 69 -1.71 4.56 -8.35
N SER A 70 -1.69 5.89 -8.46
CA SER A 70 -2.47 6.67 -9.43
C SER A 70 -3.93 6.20 -9.51
N ILE A 71 -4.56 5.93 -8.36
CA ILE A 71 -5.94 5.40 -8.20
C ILE A 71 -6.23 4.03 -8.86
N HIS A 72 -5.20 3.32 -9.31
CA HIS A 72 -5.30 2.05 -10.02
C HIS A 72 -4.36 0.99 -9.40
N PRO A 73 -4.60 0.57 -8.16
CA PRO A 73 -3.70 -0.33 -7.42
C PRO A 73 -3.64 -1.77 -7.99
N THR A 74 -4.52 -2.10 -8.94
CA THR A 74 -4.49 -3.34 -9.71
C THR A 74 -3.48 -3.34 -10.86
N TYR A 75 -3.10 -2.15 -11.35
CA TYR A 75 -2.19 -1.96 -12.50
C TYR A 75 -0.92 -1.18 -12.12
N SER A 76 -0.89 -0.57 -10.95
CA SER A 76 0.20 0.28 -10.48
C SER A 76 0.48 -0.01 -9.00
N ILE A 77 1.72 0.22 -8.59
CA ILE A 77 2.21 0.05 -7.22
C ILE A 77 3.16 1.20 -6.90
N ASP A 78 3.33 1.51 -5.61
CA ASP A 78 4.34 2.47 -5.15
C ASP A 78 5.24 1.80 -4.10
N PRO A 79 6.34 1.13 -4.51
CA PRO A 79 7.17 0.36 -3.57
C PRO A 79 7.97 1.22 -2.60
N LEU A 80 8.12 2.52 -2.90
CA LEU A 80 8.94 3.45 -2.12
C LEU A 80 8.12 4.48 -1.38
N GLY A 81 6.84 4.66 -1.69
CA GLY A 81 6.07 5.77 -1.15
C GLY A 81 6.48 7.09 -1.79
N LEU A 82 6.82 7.10 -3.08
CA LEU A 82 7.31 8.30 -3.78
C LEU A 82 6.77 8.42 -5.21
N ILE A 83 6.89 7.36 -6.01
CA ILE A 83 6.54 7.39 -7.44
C ILE A 83 5.93 6.05 -7.81
N ASP A 84 4.76 6.14 -8.43
CA ASP A 84 4.03 5.00 -8.95
C ASP A 84 4.79 4.28 -10.07
N LYS A 85 4.73 2.96 -10.06
CA LYS A 85 5.32 2.06 -11.04
C LYS A 85 4.28 1.07 -11.53
N PRO A 86 4.34 0.65 -12.80
CA PRO A 86 3.46 -0.40 -13.27
C PRO A 86 3.61 -1.64 -12.39
N ALA A 87 2.49 -2.22 -11.98
CA ALA A 87 2.46 -3.49 -11.30
C ALA A 87 3.12 -4.54 -12.21
N PRO A 88 3.89 -5.49 -11.66
CA PRO A 88 4.44 -6.58 -12.45
C PRO A 88 3.29 -7.30 -13.14
N VAL A 89 3.32 -7.33 -14.48
CA VAL A 89 2.32 -8.04 -15.28
C VAL A 89 2.49 -9.53 -15.01
N PHE A 90 1.64 -10.09 -14.17
CA PHE A 90 1.45 -11.53 -14.14
C PHE A 90 0.58 -11.86 -15.36
N ASN A 91 1.19 -12.37 -16.43
CA ASN A 91 0.43 -13.04 -17.48
C ASN A 91 -0.41 -14.13 -16.79
N ARG A 92 -1.73 -13.93 -16.77
CA ARG A 92 -2.68 -15.00 -16.45
C ARG A 92 -2.69 -16.04 -17.56
#